data_AF-A0A944U2U7-F1
#
_entry.id   AF-A0A944U2U7-F1
#
_cell.length_a   1.000
_cell.length_b   1.000
_cell.length_c   1.000
_cell.angle_alpha   90.00
_cell.angle_beta   90.00
_cell.angle_gamma   90.00
#
_symmetry.space_group_name_H-M   'P 1'
#
loop_
_entity.id
_entity.type
_entity.pdbx_description
1 polymer ?
#
loop_
_entity_poly.entity_id
_entity_poly.type
_entity_poly.pdbx_seq_one_letter_code
_entity_poly.pdbx_strand_id
1 'polypeptide(L)'
;MSKDARIPLIEILEMAAGEGLPQELISGENVRDVSIYHDLIDHGYLMGTVLSDGRRPYYIESCHITAKGRDYLMQLKKEVRRQPISRAGYLKPSLIGFMVGIIVGISLMVLWIRVNGLPAWLNQQ
;
A
#
# COMPACT_ATOMS: atom_id res chain seq x y z
N MET A 1 4.66 10.22 -10.27
CA MET A 1 4.13 9.36 -9.18
C MET A 1 2.85 10.01 -8.68
N SER A 2 1.68 9.46 -9.02
CA SER A 2 0.43 9.91 -8.40
C SER A 2 0.48 9.48 -6.94
N LYS A 3 0.70 10.43 -6.01
CA LYS A 3 0.54 10.16 -4.58
C LYS A 3 -0.95 9.81 -4.41
N ASP A 4 -1.23 8.57 -4.02
CA ASP A 4 -2.60 8.11 -3.82
C ASP A 4 -3.27 9.03 -2.80
N ALA A 5 -4.26 9.82 -3.24
CA ALA A 5 -4.91 10.86 -2.43
C ALA A 5 -5.60 10.30 -1.17
N ARG A 6 -5.73 8.98 -1.09
CA ARG A 6 -6.26 8.21 0.05
C ARG A 6 -5.30 8.10 1.24
N ILE A 7 -3.99 8.13 1.01
CA ILE A 7 -2.97 8.10 2.08
C ILE A 7 -3.08 9.36 2.99
N PRO A 8 -3.25 10.58 2.42
CA PRO A 8 -3.71 11.78 3.12
C PRO A 8 -4.84 11.58 4.13
N LEU A 9 -5.92 10.94 3.69
CA LEU A 9 -7.15 10.74 4.45
C LEU A 9 -6.97 9.72 5.58
N ILE A 10 -6.26 8.61 5.30
CA ILE A 10 -6.07 7.54 6.28
C ILE A 10 -5.31 8.04 7.50
N GLU A 11 -4.19 8.75 7.34
CA GLU A 11 -3.41 9.17 8.51
C GLU A 11 -4.15 10.23 9.34
N ILE A 12 -4.93 11.12 8.71
CA ILE A 12 -5.74 12.12 9.44
C ILE A 12 -6.79 11.41 10.31
N LEU A 13 -7.49 10.43 9.74
CA LEU A 13 -8.49 9.64 10.46
C LEU A 13 -7.86 8.75 11.54
N GLU A 14 -6.66 8.21 11.31
CA GLU A 14 -5.93 7.44 12.32
C GLU A 14 -5.46 8.31 13.48
N MET A 15 -4.90 9.49 13.21
CA MET A 15 -4.52 10.46 14.24
C MET A 15 -5.74 10.87 15.07
N ALA A 16 -6.86 11.17 14.42
CA ALA A 16 -8.12 11.51 15.09
C ALA A 16 -8.75 10.34 15.88
N ALA A 17 -8.38 9.09 15.59
CA ALA A 17 -8.88 7.90 16.27
C ALA A 17 -8.02 7.45 17.45
N GLY A 18 -6.71 7.72 17.41
CA GLY A 18 -5.75 7.30 18.43
C GLY A 18 -5.57 8.35 19.52
N GLU A 19 -4.87 9.42 19.19
CA GLU A 19 -4.39 10.43 20.16
C GLU A 19 -5.18 11.74 20.09
N GLY A 20 -6.05 11.89 19.09
CA GLY A 20 -6.71 13.16 18.77
C GLY A 20 -5.87 13.99 17.80
N LEU A 21 -6.52 14.89 17.06
CA LEU A 21 -5.78 15.80 16.18
C LEU A 21 -5.07 16.90 17.00
N PRO A 22 -3.86 17.31 16.62
CA PRO A 22 -3.11 18.34 17.34
C PRO A 22 -3.91 19.66 17.36
N GLN A 23 -4.07 20.24 18.56
CA GLN A 23 -4.87 21.46 18.75
C GLN A 23 -4.22 22.69 18.11
N GLU A 24 -2.90 22.80 18.21
CA GLU A 24 -2.10 23.85 17.60
C GLU A 24 -1.14 23.22 16.60
N LEU A 25 -1.23 23.66 15.35
CA LEU A 25 -0.31 23.26 14.29
C LEU A 25 0.84 24.27 14.27
N ILE A 26 2.06 23.81 14.53
CA ILE A 26 3.22 24.70 14.63
C ILE A 26 3.52 25.28 13.25
N SER A 27 3.72 26.60 13.17
CA SER A 27 4.11 27.27 11.92
C SER A 27 5.40 26.65 11.35
N GLY A 28 5.31 26.08 10.14
CA GLY A 28 6.42 25.38 9.49
C GLY A 28 6.27 23.84 9.46
N GLU A 29 5.30 23.28 10.18
CA GLU A 29 4.94 21.88 10.05
C GLU A 29 4.25 21.63 8.69
N ASN A 30 4.55 20.49 8.05
CA ASN A 30 3.98 20.16 6.75
C ASN A 30 2.55 19.63 6.93
N VAL A 31 1.64 20.55 7.28
CA VAL A 31 0.24 20.24 7.51
C VAL A 31 -0.44 19.94 6.17
N ARG A 32 -1.28 18.90 6.16
CA ARG A 32 -2.06 18.50 4.99
C ARG A 32 -3.07 19.60 4.63
N ASP A 33 -3.44 19.65 3.35
CA ASP A 33 -4.34 20.67 2.80
C ASP A 33 -5.62 20.78 3.63
N VAL A 34 -5.99 22.01 4.00
CA VAL A 34 -7.15 22.26 4.88
C VAL A 34 -8.47 21.77 4.28
N SER A 35 -8.54 21.73 2.95
CA SER A 35 -9.68 21.19 2.22
C SER A 35 -10.03 19.76 2.66
N ILE A 36 -9.02 18.94 2.97
CA ILE A 36 -9.22 17.55 3.39
C ILE A 36 -9.92 17.48 4.75
N TYR A 37 -9.59 18.39 5.67
CA TYR A 37 -10.22 18.43 6.99
C TYR A 37 -11.66 18.93 6.91
N HIS A 38 -11.90 19.99 6.12
CA HIS A 38 -13.26 20.48 5.89
C HIS A 38 -14.13 19.43 5.20
N ASP A 39 -13.62 18.75 4.17
CA ASP A 39 -14.34 17.65 3.52
C ASP A 39 -14.69 16.54 4.53
N LEU A 40 -13.75 16.13 5.39
CA LEU A 40 -14.02 15.11 6.39
C LEU A 40 -15.06 15.55 7.44
N ILE A 41 -15.10 16.83 7.80
CA ILE A 41 -16.09 17.39 8.74
C ILE A 41 -17.46 17.53 8.07
N ASP A 42 -17.53 18.08 6.86
CA ASP A 42 -18.76 18.27 6.09
C ASP A 42 -19.46 16.94 5.79
N HIS A 43 -18.67 15.88 5.53
CA HIS A 43 -19.21 14.54 5.34
C HIS A 43 -19.50 13.81 6.68
N GLY A 44 -19.20 14.42 7.83
CA GLY A 44 -19.47 13.88 9.16
C GLY A 44 -18.57 12.72 9.57
N TYR A 45 -17.38 12.57 8.95
CA TYR A 45 -16.37 11.59 9.35
C TYR A 45 -15.54 12.07 10.54
N LEU A 46 -15.34 13.39 10.61
CA LEU A 46 -14.75 14.08 11.75
C LEU A 46 -15.80 15.00 12.38
N MET A 47 -15.66 15.25 13.67
CA MET A 47 -16.47 16.22 14.40
C MET A 47 -15.54 17.11 15.20
N GLY A 48 -15.64 18.42 14.98
CA GLY A 48 -14.76 19.42 15.56
C GLY A 48 -14.74 20.68 14.69
N THR A 49 -13.93 21.64 15.08
CA THR A 49 -13.79 22.92 14.36
C THR A 49 -12.38 23.02 13.81
N VAL A 50 -12.24 23.46 12.56
CA VAL A 50 -10.94 23.73 11.93
C VAL A 50 -10.95 25.17 11.46
N LEU A 51 -10.01 25.97 11.97
CA LEU A 51 -9.80 27.34 11.53
C LEU A 51 -8.62 27.38 10.55
N SER A 52 -8.79 28.14 9.48
CA SER A 52 -7.84 28.21 8.38
C SER A 52 -7.63 29.64 7.90
N ASP A 53 -6.42 29.93 7.43
CA ASP A 53 -6.03 31.21 6.83
C ASP A 53 -6.26 31.24 5.31
N GLY A 54 -7.03 30.28 4.81
CA GLY A 54 -7.28 30.03 3.40
C GLY A 54 -6.87 28.62 3.00
N ARG A 55 -5.56 28.34 2.89
CA ARG A 55 -5.06 27.04 2.41
C ARG A 55 -4.50 26.14 3.50
N ARG A 56 -4.17 26.69 4.67
CA ARG A 56 -3.58 25.92 5.77
C ARG A 56 -4.47 25.98 7.00
N PRO A 57 -4.70 24.85 7.68
CA PRO A 57 -5.29 24.90 9.01
C PRO A 57 -4.24 25.49 9.96
N TYR A 58 -4.62 26.48 10.77
CA TYR A 58 -3.76 27.00 11.83
C TYR A 58 -4.26 26.61 13.23
N TYR A 59 -5.51 26.14 13.34
CA TYR A 59 -6.09 25.71 14.61
C TYR A 59 -7.12 24.60 14.40
N ILE A 60 -7.09 23.57 15.23
CA ILE A 60 -8.02 22.44 15.20
C ILE A 60 -8.60 22.23 16.60
N GLU A 61 -9.87 22.59 16.80
CA GLU A 61 -10.52 22.49 18.10
C GLU A 61 -11.30 21.18 18.21
N SER A 62 -10.97 20.40 19.25
CA SER A 62 -11.76 19.23 19.69
C SER A 62 -12.11 18.25 18.54
N CYS A 63 -11.22 18.09 17.56
CA CYS A 63 -11.50 17.29 16.37
C CYS A 63 -11.29 15.80 16.63
N HIS A 64 -12.39 15.06 16.62
CA HIS A 64 -12.45 13.64 16.94
C HIS A 64 -13.14 12.86 15.82
N ILE A 65 -12.79 11.58 15.70
CA ILE A 65 -13.41 10.70 14.71
C ILE A 65 -14.82 10.28 15.14
N THR A 66 -15.78 10.38 14.21
CA THR A 66 -17.15 9.89 14.42
C THR A 66 -17.24 8.38 14.20
N ALA A 67 -18.37 7.75 14.56
CA ALA A 67 -18.62 6.35 14.21
C ALA A 67 -18.56 6.13 12.68
N LYS A 68 -19.17 7.04 11.91
CA LYS A 68 -19.13 7.05 10.45
C LYS A 68 -17.70 7.17 9.91
N GLY A 69 -16.86 8.00 10.55
CA GLY A 69 -15.45 8.13 10.21
C GLY A 69 -14.65 6.84 10.42
N ARG A 70 -14.94 6.08 11.48
CA ARG A 70 -14.28 4.79 11.74
C ARG A 70 -14.63 3.75 10.69
N ASP A 71 -15.90 3.68 10.29
CA ASP A 71 -16.34 2.79 9.21
C ASP A 71 -15.67 3.16 7.89
N TYR A 72 -15.60 4.45 7.57
CA TYR A 72 -14.92 4.96 6.39
C TYR A 72 -13.40 4.66 6.41
N LEU A 73 -12.75 4.81 7.57
CA LEU A 73 -11.35 4.42 7.76
C LEU A 73 -11.13 2.92 7.51
N MET A 74 -12.04 2.06 7.98
CA MET A 74 -11.96 0.61 7.76
C MET A 74 -12.12 0.27 6.27
N GLN A 75 -13.01 0.97 5.56
CA GLN A 75 -13.19 0.82 4.12
C GLN A 75 -11.95 1.28 3.34
N LEU A 76 -11.41 2.46 3.65
CA LEU A 76 -10.19 2.98 3.04
C LEU A 76 -9.00 2.02 3.21
N LYS A 77 -8.80 1.49 4.42
CA LYS A 77 -7.76 0.47 4.68
C LYS A 77 -7.96 -0.78 3.85
N LYS A 78 -9.21 -1.24 3.71
CA LYS A 78 -9.55 -2.41 2.89
C LYS A 78 -9.29 -2.15 1.41
N GLU A 79 -9.59 -0.96 0.91
CA GLU A 79 -9.34 -0.57 -0.48
C GLU A 79 -7.86 -0.41 -0.79
N VAL A 80 -7.09 0.22 0.09
CA VAL A 80 -5.63 0.34 -0.06
C VAL A 80 -4.97 -1.05 0.02
N ARG A 81 -5.43 -1.92 0.93
CA ARG A 81 -4.94 -3.31 1.00
C ARG A 81 -5.36 -4.16 -0.20
N ARG A 82 -6.51 -3.85 -0.82
CA ARG A 82 -7.03 -4.51 -2.03
C ARG A 82 -6.45 -3.96 -3.31
N GLN A 83 -5.80 -2.80 -3.31
CA GLN A 83 -4.92 -2.48 -4.43
C GLN A 83 -3.88 -3.58 -4.48
N PRO A 84 -3.87 -4.40 -5.55
CA PRO A 84 -2.74 -5.26 -5.74
C PRO A 84 -1.53 -4.34 -5.78
N ILE A 85 -0.46 -4.73 -5.11
CA ILE A 85 0.86 -4.21 -5.36
C ILE A 85 1.11 -4.50 -6.85
N SER A 86 0.62 -3.65 -7.75
CA SER A 86 0.70 -3.76 -9.20
C SER A 86 2.10 -3.35 -9.66
N ARG A 87 3.09 -3.82 -8.91
CA ARG A 87 4.52 -3.79 -9.17
C ARG A 87 5.23 -5.08 -8.74
N ALA A 88 4.59 -5.98 -7.97
CA ALA A 88 5.18 -7.26 -7.59
C ALA A 88 4.67 -8.46 -8.41
N GLY A 89 3.81 -8.22 -9.41
CA GLY A 89 3.32 -9.22 -10.35
C GLY A 89 4.06 -9.28 -11.69
N TYR A 90 5.13 -8.50 -11.88
CA TYR A 90 6.07 -8.74 -12.98
C TYR A 90 7.03 -9.87 -12.58
N LEU A 91 6.50 -11.09 -12.46
CA LEU A 91 7.31 -12.26 -12.74
C LEU A 91 7.78 -12.09 -14.18
N LYS A 92 9.02 -11.59 -14.36
CA LYS A 92 9.61 -11.40 -15.68
C LYS A 92 9.35 -12.68 -16.49
N PRO A 93 8.75 -12.61 -17.69
CA PRO A 93 8.50 -13.80 -18.51
C PRO A 93 9.76 -14.65 -18.74
N SER A 94 10.95 -14.06 -18.58
CA SER A 94 12.23 -14.77 -18.56
C SER A 94 12.35 -15.83 -17.45
N LEU A 95 11.78 -15.63 -16.26
CA LEU A 95 11.86 -16.59 -15.14
C LEU A 95 10.97 -17.81 -15.36
N ILE A 96 9.80 -17.62 -15.96
CA ILE A 96 8.89 -18.73 -16.32
C ILE A 96 9.51 -19.55 -17.45
N GLY A 97 10.06 -18.91 -18.47
CA GLY A 97 10.79 -19.59 -19.54
C GLY A 97 11.99 -20.40 -19.04
N PHE A 98 12.73 -19.87 -18.06
CA PHE A 98 13.87 -20.57 -17.45
C PHE A 98 13.45 -21.82 -16.67
N MET A 99 12.38 -21.73 -15.85
CA MET A 99 11.85 -22.88 -15.12
C MET A 99 11.37 -24.00 -16.05
N VAL A 100 10.64 -23.66 -17.11
CA VAL A 100 10.17 -24.64 -18.10
C VAL A 100 11.35 -25.26 -18.85
N GLY A 101 12.34 -24.45 -19.24
CA GLY A 101 13.56 -24.93 -19.91
C GLY A 101 14.37 -25.92 -19.06
N ILE A 102 14.50 -25.68 -17.75
CA ILE A 102 15.18 -26.60 -16.83
C ILE A 102 14.44 -27.94 -16.76
N ILE A 103 13.11 -27.92 -16.62
CA ILE A 103 12.32 -29.16 -16.51
C ILE A 103 12.45 -30.00 -17.77
N VAL A 104 12.35 -29.37 -18.96
CA VAL A 104 12.51 -30.06 -20.24
C VAL A 104 13.95 -30.58 -20.42
N GLY A 105 14.96 -29.78 -20.06
CA GLY A 105 16.37 -30.16 -20.12
C GLY A 105 16.72 -31.36 -19.24
N ILE A 106 16.26 -31.36 -17.98
CA ILE A 106 16.44 -32.49 -17.06
C ILE A 106 15.71 -33.73 -17.60
N SER A 107 14.48 -33.58 -18.08
CA SER A 107 13.70 -34.71 -18.61
C SER A 107 14.38 -35.36 -19.83
N LEU A 108 14.92 -34.55 -20.74
CA LEU A 108 15.70 -35.03 -21.89
C LEU A 108 17.00 -35.71 -21.46
N MET A 109 17.71 -35.15 -20.49
CA MET A 109 18.95 -35.74 -19.98
C MET A 109 18.72 -37.10 -19.32
N VAL A 110 17.65 -37.24 -18.53
CA VAL A 110 17.26 -38.52 -17.91
C VAL A 110 16.86 -39.54 -18.97
N LEU A 111 16.08 -39.14 -19.98
CA LEU A 111 15.71 -40.01 -21.09
C LEU A 111 16.94 -40.48 -21.87
N TRP A 112 17.89 -39.58 -22.12
CA TRP A 112 19.12 -39.89 -22.87
C TRP A 112 20.02 -40.87 -22.09
N ILE A 113 20.15 -40.71 -20.77
CA ILE A 113 20.86 -41.65 -19.89
C ILE A 113 20.18 -43.03 -19.90
N ARG A 114 18.84 -43.08 -19.92
CA ARG A 114 18.12 -44.35 -20.00
C ARG A 114 18.31 -45.09 -21.32
N VAL A 115 18.37 -44.36 -22.43
CA VAL A 115 18.47 -44.95 -23.77
C VAL A 115 19.91 -45.33 -24.13
N ASN A 116 20.89 -44.50 -23.77
CA ASN A 116 22.29 -44.69 -24.19
C ASN A 116 23.22 -45.18 -23.06
N GLY A 117 22.69 -45.40 -21.85
CA GLY A 117 23.50 -45.68 -20.66
C GLY A 117 24.18 -44.42 -20.10
N LEU A 118 24.80 -44.54 -18.92
CA LEU A 118 25.51 -43.43 -18.28
C LEU A 118 26.67 -42.95 -19.18
N PRO A 119 26.79 -41.64 -19.43
CA PRO A 119 27.90 -41.11 -20.23
C PRO A 119 29.24 -41.47 -19.57
N ALA A 120 30.21 -41.89 -20.39
CA ALA A 120 31.47 -42.50 -19.94
C ALA A 120 32.28 -41.63 -18.95
N TRP A 121 32.07 -40.31 -18.93
CA TRP A 121 32.72 -39.39 -17.97
C TRP A 121 32.20 -39.48 -16.53
N LEU A 122 31.06 -40.14 -16.30
CA LEU A 122 30.40 -40.29 -15.00
C LEU A 122 30.67 -41.67 -14.39
N ASN A 123 31.32 -42.54 -15.18
CA ASN A 123 31.64 -43.92 -14.83
C ASN A 123 33.14 -44.11 -14.51
N GLN A 124 33.86 -43.02 -14.23
CA GLN A 124 35.25 -43.03 -13.75
C GLN A 124 35.31 -42.81 -12.23
N GLN A 125 34.56 -43.62 -11.47
CA GLN A 125 34.85 -43.88 -10.05
C GLN A 125 35.42 -45.28 -9.91
#